data_AF-A0A804KT96-F1
#
_entry.id   AF-A0A804KT96-F1
#
_cell.length_a   1.000
_cell.length_b   1.000
_cell.length_c   1.000
_cell.angle_alpha   90.00
_cell.angle_beta   90.00
_cell.angle_gamma   90.00
#
_symmetry.space_group_name_H-M   'P 1'
#
loop_
_entity.id
_entity.type
_entity.pdbx_description
1 polymer ?
#
loop_
_entity_poly.entity_id
_entity_poly.type
_entity_poly.pdbx_seq_one_letter_code
_entity_poly.pdbx_strand_id
1 'polypeptide(L)'
;MRSASFMADGGDCMRRQDGGFMETLAAAVSSLPDSELLHSIADALVSAGGDGRPLRLLRRSLMLSLHLFLSLLSLFSLVLSHLSSPPRRPPPRASAPDPLSPTDGTSAGRALSRVLSAVSRVPVASRKYDLVRSLAERLLGDNLRYASGEGRAFQVINRAALSAAFARTLRRLEAAVAAEASLAPGDWSGGRIMGAVKSRLRRWAEGAAVAPGMVVGVGVSADKLAAEVMWLGQKMAESGAVADAVAMWGEAAGLAQLAVSAVPRLQVALVRVCAFMFKHANSKNFDEVKVREEEESHLAIFQMAMLKSWLPLICQACNGVDTPILSSRVRAEMVSMLEEMIEKLSWDQQEEVLSLWLHHFTECPDSDWPNLESCYMRWYSESLRFL
;
A
#
# COMPACT_ATOMS: atom_id res chain seq x y z
N MET A 1 -37.28 -36.37 52.74
CA MET A 1 -37.23 -37.47 53.74
C MET A 1 -36.48 -38.63 53.09
N ARG A 2 -35.29 -38.96 53.62
CA ARG A 2 -34.39 -40.12 53.34
C ARG A 2 -33.73 -40.12 51.92
N SER A 3 -32.43 -39.91 51.68
CA SER A 3 -31.14 -40.42 52.27
C SER A 3 -31.06 -41.95 52.28
N ALA A 4 -30.01 -42.65 51.83
CA ALA A 4 -28.59 -42.30 51.61
C ALA A 4 -27.82 -43.33 50.74
N SER A 5 -26.66 -42.89 50.19
CA SER A 5 -25.29 -43.47 50.06
C SER A 5 -25.06 -44.92 49.56
N PHE A 6 -23.93 -45.38 48.96
CA PHE A 6 -22.49 -45.03 48.99
C PHE A 6 -21.76 -45.92 47.92
N MET A 7 -20.86 -45.43 47.05
CA MET A 7 -19.37 -45.71 46.93
C MET A 7 -19.06 -45.72 45.41
N ALA A 8 -18.14 -44.94 44.83
CA ALA A 8 -16.67 -44.88 44.92
C ALA A 8 -15.94 -46.07 44.24
N ASP A 9 -15.54 -45.88 42.98
CA ASP A 9 -14.39 -46.48 42.27
C ASP A 9 -14.15 -45.59 41.02
N GLY A 10 -12.99 -45.06 40.63
CA GLY A 10 -11.61 -45.43 40.92
C GLY A 10 -10.97 -46.06 39.68
N GLY A 11 -10.37 -45.26 38.77
CA GLY A 11 -9.31 -45.78 37.88
C GLY A 11 -9.40 -45.49 36.38
N ASP A 12 -8.35 -44.85 35.87
CA ASP A 12 -7.70 -45.01 34.56
C ASP A 12 -8.48 -44.79 33.25
N CYS A 13 -8.30 -43.59 32.68
CA CYS A 13 -8.39 -43.35 31.24
C CYS A 13 -7.45 -42.21 30.81
N MET A 14 -6.14 -42.39 31.02
CA MET A 14 -5.10 -41.47 30.52
C MET A 14 -3.77 -42.22 30.34
N ARG A 15 -3.71 -43.10 29.33
CA ARG A 15 -2.48 -43.54 28.64
C ARG A 15 -2.82 -44.55 27.54
N ARG A 16 -2.89 -44.08 26.29
CA ARG A 16 -2.52 -44.84 25.08
C ARG A 16 -2.77 -43.96 23.86
N GLN A 17 -1.78 -43.14 23.51
CA GLN A 17 -1.70 -42.54 22.17
C GLN A 17 -0.28 -42.08 21.80
N ASP A 18 0.76 -42.75 22.28
CA ASP A 18 2.16 -42.48 21.85
C ASP A 18 2.81 -43.65 21.10
N GLY A 19 2.08 -44.76 20.88
CA GLY A 19 2.63 -45.96 20.21
C GLY A 19 2.58 -45.93 18.68
N GLY A 20 1.62 -45.22 18.08
CA GLY A 20 1.36 -45.31 16.64
C GLY A 20 2.37 -44.55 15.76
N PHE A 21 2.94 -43.45 16.27
CA PHE A 21 3.83 -42.62 15.45
C PHE A 21 5.18 -43.29 15.19
N MET A 22 5.75 -43.95 16.21
CA MET A 22 7.04 -44.65 16.10
C MET A 22 6.96 -45.91 15.21
N GLU A 23 5.84 -46.64 15.24
CA GLU A 23 5.62 -47.80 14.35
C GLU A 23 5.45 -47.38 12.89
N THR A 24 4.77 -46.25 12.64
CA THR A 24 4.58 -45.71 11.28
C THR A 24 5.90 -45.18 10.68
N LEU A 25 6.77 -44.64 11.54
CA LEU A 25 8.08 -44.12 11.13
C LEU A 25 9.07 -45.26 10.88
N ALA A 26 9.01 -46.34 11.68
CA ALA A 26 9.80 -47.55 11.45
C ALA A 26 9.43 -48.27 10.14
N ALA A 27 8.13 -48.31 9.80
CA ALA A 27 7.66 -48.87 8.53
C ALA A 27 8.12 -48.03 7.32
N ALA A 28 8.11 -46.70 7.42
CA ALA A 28 8.55 -45.80 6.36
C ALA A 28 10.08 -45.82 6.12
N VAL A 29 10.87 -46.12 7.15
CA VAL A 29 12.33 -46.24 7.05
C VAL A 29 12.76 -47.55 6.37
N SER A 30 11.95 -48.61 6.49
CA SER A 30 12.23 -49.91 5.85
C SER A 30 12.01 -49.97 4.33
N SER A 31 11.48 -48.90 3.72
CA SER A 31 11.18 -48.83 2.28
C SER A 31 12.15 -47.98 1.46
N LEU A 32 13.24 -47.48 2.05
CA LEU A 32 14.28 -46.72 1.34
C LEU A 32 15.54 -47.56 1.10
N PRO A 33 16.25 -47.36 -0.01
CA PRO A 33 17.44 -48.14 -0.34
C PRO A 33 18.56 -47.91 0.69
N ASP A 34 19.20 -49.02 1.08
CA ASP A 34 20.25 -49.10 2.09
C ASP A 34 21.36 -48.08 1.83
N SER A 35 21.36 -47.01 2.63
CA SER A 35 22.49 -46.10 2.73
C SER A 35 22.88 -46.00 4.19
N GLU A 36 24.12 -46.37 4.50
CA GLU A 36 24.72 -46.32 5.85
C GLU A 36 24.53 -44.97 6.55
N LEU A 37 24.30 -43.91 5.77
CA LEU A 37 24.02 -42.55 6.20
C LEU A 37 22.68 -42.41 6.95
N LEU A 38 21.64 -43.16 6.53
CA LEU A 38 20.32 -43.10 7.17
C LEU A 38 20.29 -43.84 8.51
N HIS A 39 21.04 -44.94 8.64
CA HIS A 39 21.20 -45.62 9.93
C HIS A 39 22.00 -44.79 10.94
N SER A 40 23.04 -44.08 10.49
CA SER A 40 23.79 -43.15 11.34
C SER A 40 22.93 -41.97 11.84
N ILE A 41 22.01 -41.48 11.00
CA ILE A 41 21.05 -40.42 11.38
C ILE A 41 19.98 -40.96 12.34
N ALA A 42 19.49 -42.19 12.12
CA ALA A 42 18.52 -42.82 13.01
C ALA A 42 19.11 -43.09 14.41
N ASP A 43 20.34 -43.59 14.48
CA ASP A 43 21.04 -43.83 15.76
C ASP A 43 21.35 -42.51 16.50
N ALA A 44 21.68 -41.44 15.77
CA ALA A 44 21.87 -40.12 16.35
C ALA A 44 20.57 -39.50 16.90
N LEU A 45 19.42 -39.82 16.29
CA LEU A 45 18.10 -39.36 16.74
C LEU A 45 17.60 -40.14 17.95
N VAL A 46 17.91 -41.43 18.05
CA VAL A 46 17.54 -42.29 19.19
C VAL A 46 18.42 -42.02 20.42
N SER A 47 19.70 -41.69 20.22
CA SER A 47 20.65 -41.34 21.30
C SER A 47 20.38 -39.96 21.95
N ALA A 48 19.65 -39.06 21.28
CA ALA A 48 19.36 -37.71 21.76
C ALA A 48 18.20 -37.61 22.79
N GLY A 49 17.91 -38.70 23.50
CA GLY A 49 16.98 -38.74 24.63
C GLY A 49 17.56 -38.08 25.86
N GLY A 50 17.59 -36.73 25.90
CA GLY A 50 18.04 -36.03 27.11
C GLY A 50 18.29 -34.53 27.04
N ASP A 51 17.90 -33.82 25.98
CA ASP A 51 17.58 -32.37 26.00
C ASP A 51 17.38 -31.93 24.55
N GLY A 52 16.16 -31.62 24.12
CA GLY A 52 15.80 -31.29 22.72
C GLY A 52 16.43 -30.02 22.13
N ARG A 53 17.55 -29.54 22.66
CA ARG A 53 18.35 -28.41 22.17
C ARG A 53 18.93 -28.62 20.76
N PRO A 54 19.51 -29.79 20.38
CA PRO A 54 20.11 -29.95 19.06
C PRO A 54 19.05 -29.99 17.95
N LEU A 55 17.88 -30.62 18.20
CA LEU A 55 16.74 -30.62 17.27
C LEU A 55 16.16 -29.20 17.06
N ARG A 56 16.13 -28.38 18.10
CA ARG A 56 15.72 -26.96 17.98
C ARG A 56 16.73 -26.14 17.18
N LEU A 57 18.03 -26.39 17.35
CA LEU A 57 19.08 -25.73 16.57
C LEU A 57 19.06 -26.16 15.11
N LEU A 58 18.83 -27.46 14.85
CA LEU A 58 18.67 -27.99 13.49
C LEU A 58 17.44 -27.39 12.80
N ARG A 59 16.29 -27.33 13.47
CA ARG A 59 15.07 -26.68 12.96
C ARG A 59 15.29 -25.19 12.68
N ARG A 60 15.98 -24.48 13.57
CA ARG A 60 16.32 -23.05 13.36
C ARG A 60 17.28 -22.87 12.18
N SER A 61 18.28 -23.74 12.05
CA SER A 61 19.21 -23.74 10.92
C SER A 61 18.50 -23.98 9.60
N LEU A 62 17.60 -24.98 9.54
CA LEU A 62 16.79 -25.29 8.36
C LEU A 62 15.83 -24.13 7.98
N MET A 63 15.22 -23.48 8.98
CA MET A 63 14.35 -22.32 8.73
C MET A 63 15.14 -21.10 8.25
N LEU A 64 16.33 -20.86 8.81
CA LEU A 64 17.23 -19.80 8.35
C LEU A 64 17.77 -20.06 6.94
N SER A 65 18.14 -21.31 6.62
CA SER A 65 18.59 -21.68 5.28
C SER A 65 17.48 -21.55 4.25
N LEU A 66 16.25 -21.97 4.60
CA LEU A 66 15.08 -21.80 3.73
C LEU A 66 14.76 -20.33 3.51
N HIS A 67 14.83 -19.50 4.55
CA HIS A 67 14.58 -18.07 4.44
C HIS A 67 15.64 -17.36 3.57
N LEU A 68 16.92 -17.69 3.75
CA LEU A 68 18.01 -17.19 2.91
C LEU A 68 17.82 -17.63 1.45
N PHE A 69 17.43 -18.88 1.22
CA PHE A 69 17.18 -19.41 -0.12
C PHE A 69 16.01 -18.68 -0.82
N LEU A 70 14.89 -18.45 -0.12
CA LEU A 70 13.76 -17.70 -0.65
C LEU A 70 14.11 -16.22 -0.90
N SER A 71 14.93 -15.61 -0.05
CA SER A 71 15.43 -14.24 -0.26
C SER A 71 16.34 -14.14 -1.48
N LEU A 72 17.21 -15.13 -1.70
CA LEU A 72 18.08 -15.19 -2.88
C LEU A 72 17.26 -15.42 -4.16
N LEU A 73 16.22 -16.26 -4.11
CA LEU A 73 15.27 -16.44 -5.21
C LEU A 73 14.54 -15.13 -5.55
N SER A 74 14.06 -14.39 -4.56
CA SER A 74 13.40 -13.10 -4.78
C SER A 74 14.33 -12.06 -5.42
N LEU A 75 15.58 -11.96 -4.94
CA LEU A 75 16.60 -11.10 -5.53
C LEU A 75 16.97 -11.54 -6.96
N PHE A 76 17.04 -12.84 -7.20
CA PHE A 76 17.29 -13.39 -8.53
C PHE A 76 16.12 -13.09 -9.49
N SER A 77 14.87 -13.20 -9.03
CA SER A 77 13.68 -12.79 -9.79
C SER A 77 13.69 -11.29 -10.12
N LEU A 78 14.13 -10.45 -9.18
CA LEU A 78 14.31 -9.01 -9.41
C LEU A 78 15.38 -8.73 -10.48
N VAL A 79 16.52 -9.43 -10.41
CA VAL A 79 17.60 -9.31 -11.39
C VAL A 79 17.19 -9.84 -12.77
N LEU A 80 16.48 -10.97 -12.84
CA LEU A 80 15.91 -11.49 -14.09
C LEU A 80 14.89 -10.53 -14.69
N SER A 81 14.04 -9.90 -13.87
CA SER A 81 13.07 -8.91 -14.38
C SER A 81 13.76 -7.66 -14.95
N HIS A 82 14.93 -7.29 -14.42
CA HIS A 82 15.77 -6.22 -14.98
C HIS A 82 16.50 -6.62 -16.27
N LEU A 83 16.90 -7.89 -16.40
CA LEU A 83 17.59 -8.44 -17.57
C LEU A 83 16.62 -8.82 -18.71
N SER A 84 15.39 -9.20 -18.38
CA SER A 84 14.33 -9.58 -19.32
C SER A 84 13.47 -8.40 -19.79
N SER A 85 13.81 -7.16 -19.45
CA SER A 85 13.20 -6.01 -20.10
C SER A 85 13.50 -6.08 -21.61
N PRO A 86 12.49 -6.14 -22.50
CA PRO A 86 12.74 -6.07 -23.93
C PRO A 86 13.47 -4.75 -24.25
N PRO A 87 14.32 -4.71 -25.29
CA PRO A 87 14.97 -3.47 -25.69
C PRO A 87 13.90 -2.43 -25.98
N ARG A 88 13.89 -1.34 -25.20
CA ARG A 88 13.06 -0.16 -25.49
C ARG A 88 13.39 0.28 -26.91
N ARG A 89 12.40 0.15 -27.82
CA ARG A 89 12.47 0.78 -29.14
C ARG A 89 12.78 2.26 -28.93
N PRO A 90 13.81 2.82 -29.57
CA PRO A 90 13.98 4.26 -29.58
C PRO A 90 12.71 4.88 -30.19
N PRO A 91 12.25 6.04 -29.70
CA PRO A 91 11.17 6.75 -30.35
C PRO A 91 11.56 6.97 -31.83
N PRO A 92 10.62 6.85 -32.79
CA PRO A 92 10.92 7.15 -34.17
C PRO A 92 11.54 8.54 -34.23
N ARG A 93 12.73 8.62 -34.88
CA ARG A 93 13.39 9.88 -35.20
C ARG A 93 12.34 10.82 -35.76
N ALA A 94 12.31 12.04 -35.22
CA ALA A 94 11.51 13.15 -35.70
C ALA A 94 11.61 13.23 -37.23
N SER A 95 10.58 12.72 -37.90
CA SER A 95 10.20 13.21 -39.20
C SER A 95 9.82 14.68 -39.03
N ALA A 96 10.20 15.48 -40.01
CA ALA A 96 10.03 16.92 -40.07
C ALA A 96 8.67 17.39 -39.51
N PRO A 97 8.63 18.56 -38.85
CA PRO A 97 7.43 19.01 -38.15
C PRO A 97 6.26 19.18 -39.13
N ASP A 98 5.23 18.37 -38.94
CA ASP A 98 3.90 18.66 -39.47
C ASP A 98 3.40 19.98 -38.85
N PRO A 99 2.90 20.95 -39.63
CA PRO A 99 2.62 22.31 -39.14
C PRO A 99 1.41 22.45 -38.20
N LEU A 100 0.87 21.36 -37.64
CA LEU A 100 -0.40 21.37 -36.92
C LEU A 100 -0.37 20.71 -35.52
N SER A 101 0.81 20.43 -34.95
CA SER A 101 0.89 20.00 -33.55
C SER A 101 0.94 21.21 -32.59
N PRO A 102 0.02 21.34 -31.61
CA PRO A 102 0.03 22.43 -30.64
C PRO A 102 1.00 22.10 -29.49
N THR A 103 2.25 21.77 -29.81
CA THR A 103 3.29 21.41 -28.83
C THR A 103 4.19 22.58 -28.41
N ASP A 104 3.69 23.81 -28.55
CA ASP A 104 4.15 24.96 -27.77
C ASP A 104 2.95 25.58 -27.05
N GLY A 105 2.80 25.20 -25.78
CA GLY A 105 1.69 25.64 -24.94
C GLY A 105 1.53 27.17 -24.96
N THR A 106 0.27 27.61 -24.97
CA THR A 106 -0.12 29.01 -24.90
C THR A 106 0.68 29.74 -23.79
N SER A 107 0.90 31.05 -23.96
CA SER A 107 1.56 31.87 -22.94
C SER A 107 0.91 31.68 -21.55
N ALA A 108 -0.42 31.53 -21.52
CA ALA A 108 -1.19 31.20 -20.33
C ALA A 108 -0.82 29.83 -19.71
N GLY A 109 -0.75 28.75 -20.51
CA GLY A 109 -0.36 27.43 -20.00
C GLY A 109 1.09 27.38 -19.49
N ARG A 110 1.99 28.11 -20.17
CA ARG A 110 3.39 28.29 -19.74
C ARG A 110 3.51 29.12 -18.45
N ALA A 111 2.65 30.11 -18.25
CA ALA A 111 2.60 30.90 -17.02
C ALA A 111 2.08 30.05 -15.85
N LEU A 112 0.94 29.37 -16.03
CA LEU A 112 0.35 28.50 -15.01
C LEU A 112 1.32 27.40 -14.57
N SER A 113 1.99 26.74 -15.53
CA SER A 113 2.99 25.70 -15.23
C SER A 113 4.17 26.23 -14.40
N ARG A 114 4.61 27.48 -14.65
CA ARG A 114 5.67 28.13 -13.85
C ARG A 114 5.20 28.41 -12.43
N VAL A 115 3.98 28.90 -12.27
CA VAL A 115 3.41 29.17 -10.93
C VAL A 115 3.26 27.87 -10.14
N LEU A 116 2.70 26.81 -10.73
CA LEU A 116 2.58 25.49 -10.09
C LEU A 116 3.94 24.89 -9.73
N SER A 117 4.94 25.03 -10.61
CA SER A 117 6.32 24.63 -10.30
C SER A 117 6.89 25.42 -9.11
N ALA A 118 6.61 26.72 -9.03
CA ALA A 118 7.05 27.55 -7.92
C ALA A 118 6.38 27.15 -6.58
N VAL A 119 5.07 26.83 -6.55
CA VAL A 119 4.39 26.30 -5.35
C VAL A 119 5.18 25.14 -4.74
N SER A 120 5.55 24.18 -5.60
CA SER A 120 6.24 22.95 -5.17
C SER A 120 7.68 23.17 -4.67
N ARG A 121 8.29 24.33 -4.96
CA ARG A 121 9.67 24.67 -4.58
C ARG A 121 9.72 25.54 -3.32
N VAL A 122 8.77 26.44 -3.14
CA VAL A 122 8.78 27.38 -2.01
C VAL A 122 8.41 26.65 -0.72
N PRO A 123 9.21 26.73 0.36
CA PRO A 123 8.87 26.12 1.65
C PRO A 123 7.62 26.75 2.27
N VAL A 124 6.80 25.95 2.97
CA VAL A 124 5.55 26.43 3.60
C VAL A 124 5.81 27.53 4.64
N ALA A 125 6.96 27.52 5.31
CA ALA A 125 7.35 28.55 6.27
C ALA A 125 7.57 29.94 5.64
N SER A 126 7.70 30.03 4.32
CA SER A 126 7.88 31.28 3.60
C SER A 126 6.53 31.90 3.26
N ARG A 127 6.32 33.19 3.58
CA ARG A 127 5.15 33.96 3.13
C ARG A 127 4.96 33.96 1.60
N LYS A 128 6.03 33.67 0.84
CA LYS A 128 5.97 33.52 -0.62
C LYS A 128 5.14 32.30 -1.03
N TYR A 129 5.00 31.29 -0.16
CA TYR A 129 4.20 30.10 -0.43
C TYR A 129 2.73 30.47 -0.64
N ASP A 130 2.15 31.23 0.30
CA ASP A 130 0.76 31.69 0.23
C ASP A 130 0.52 32.60 -0.98
N LEU A 131 1.49 33.46 -1.30
CA LEU A 131 1.43 34.32 -2.48
C LEU A 131 1.37 33.49 -3.78
N VAL A 132 2.28 32.53 -3.96
CA VAL A 132 2.34 31.73 -5.18
C VAL A 132 1.16 30.76 -5.26
N ARG A 133 0.71 30.21 -4.12
CA ARG A 133 -0.47 29.35 -4.04
C ARG A 133 -1.75 30.10 -4.40
N SER A 134 -1.97 31.27 -3.82
CA SER A 134 -3.13 32.12 -4.15
C SER A 134 -3.09 32.62 -5.60
N LEU A 135 -1.91 32.87 -6.17
CA LEU A 135 -1.76 33.16 -7.59
C LEU A 135 -2.14 31.96 -8.46
N ALA A 136 -1.74 30.73 -8.09
CA ALA A 136 -2.13 29.53 -8.81
C ALA A 136 -3.65 29.34 -8.79
N GLU A 137 -4.28 29.48 -7.62
CA GLU A 137 -5.72 29.34 -7.46
C GLU A 137 -6.50 30.37 -8.26
N ARG A 138 -6.01 31.62 -8.31
CA ARG A 138 -6.62 32.68 -9.12
C ARG A 138 -6.54 32.36 -10.60
N LEU A 139 -5.37 31.98 -11.12
CA LEU A 139 -5.21 31.62 -12.53
C LEU A 139 -6.08 30.43 -12.93
N LEU A 140 -6.17 29.41 -12.06
CA LEU A 140 -7.05 28.26 -12.28
C LEU A 140 -8.52 28.67 -12.32
N GLY A 141 -8.96 29.49 -11.34
CA GLY A 141 -10.33 29.99 -11.25
C GLY A 141 -10.71 30.90 -12.42
N ASP A 142 -9.81 31.78 -12.86
CA ASP A 142 -10.01 32.63 -14.02
C ASP A 142 -10.18 31.78 -15.28
N ASN A 143 -9.31 30.78 -15.49
CA ASN A 143 -9.43 29.84 -16.61
C ASN A 143 -10.77 29.07 -16.59
N LEU A 144 -11.27 28.69 -15.41
CA LEU A 144 -12.59 28.04 -15.29
C LEU A 144 -13.74 29.00 -15.63
N ARG A 145 -13.65 30.26 -15.20
CA ARG A 145 -14.63 31.29 -15.57
C ARG A 145 -14.66 31.52 -17.07
N TYR A 146 -13.50 31.63 -17.72
CA TYR A 146 -13.42 31.77 -19.18
C TYR A 146 -13.87 30.52 -19.95
N ALA A 147 -13.72 29.33 -19.35
CA ALA A 147 -14.19 28.07 -19.94
C ALA A 147 -15.72 27.93 -19.97
N SER A 148 -16.46 28.64 -19.12
CA SER A 148 -17.93 28.66 -19.13
C SER A 148 -18.56 29.41 -20.33
N GLY A 149 -17.74 30.11 -21.14
CA GLY A 149 -18.11 30.70 -22.43
C GLY A 149 -17.62 29.87 -23.63
N GLU A 150 -17.09 30.52 -24.68
CA GLU A 150 -16.57 29.87 -25.90
C GLU A 150 -15.23 29.12 -25.72
N GLY A 151 -14.67 29.08 -24.51
CA GLY A 151 -13.28 28.74 -24.26
C GLY A 151 -12.97 27.32 -23.78
N ARG A 152 -13.31 26.26 -24.52
CA ARG A 152 -12.84 24.87 -24.20
C ARG A 152 -11.30 24.78 -24.06
N ALA A 153 -10.57 25.69 -24.71
CA ALA A 153 -9.11 25.77 -24.63
C ALA A 153 -8.59 26.01 -23.20
N PHE A 154 -9.30 26.79 -22.36
CA PHE A 154 -8.84 27.08 -20.99
C PHE A 154 -8.95 25.88 -20.06
N GLN A 155 -9.97 25.03 -20.26
CA GLN A 155 -10.10 23.76 -19.53
C GLN A 155 -8.97 22.80 -19.88
N VAL A 156 -8.60 22.72 -21.17
CA VAL A 156 -7.45 21.92 -21.65
C VAL A 156 -6.14 22.44 -21.03
N ILE A 157 -5.97 23.76 -20.93
CA ILE A 157 -4.80 24.36 -20.28
C ILE A 157 -4.72 23.97 -18.80
N ASN A 158 -5.83 24.09 -18.05
CA ASN A 158 -5.87 23.70 -16.63
C ASN A 158 -5.56 22.22 -16.46
N ARG A 159 -6.21 21.35 -17.23
CA ARG A 159 -5.98 19.91 -17.21
C ARG A 159 -4.52 19.57 -17.46
N ALA A 160 -3.93 20.07 -18.55
CA ALA A 160 -2.54 19.79 -18.90
C ALA A 160 -1.54 20.27 -17.83
N ALA A 161 -1.71 21.50 -17.33
CA ALA A 161 -0.82 22.07 -16.33
C ALA A 161 -0.94 21.36 -14.97
N LEU A 162 -2.16 21.03 -14.54
CA LEU A 162 -2.43 20.32 -13.30
C LEU A 162 -1.94 18.88 -13.36
N SER A 163 -2.23 18.13 -14.43
CA SER A 163 -1.75 16.75 -14.58
C SER A 163 -0.22 16.68 -14.57
N ALA A 164 0.46 17.61 -15.25
CA ALA A 164 1.92 17.70 -15.22
C ALA A 164 2.48 18.07 -13.83
N ALA A 165 1.79 18.94 -13.09
CA ALA A 165 2.17 19.30 -11.72
C ALA A 165 1.94 18.14 -10.75
N PHE A 166 0.83 17.43 -10.86
CA PHE A 166 0.47 16.27 -10.05
C PHE A 166 1.49 15.14 -10.23
N ALA A 167 1.78 14.73 -11.48
CA ALA A 167 2.78 13.71 -11.79
C ALA A 167 4.19 14.06 -11.28
N ARG A 168 4.57 15.34 -11.34
CA ARG A 168 5.85 15.80 -10.78
C ARG A 168 5.87 15.72 -9.26
N THR A 169 4.77 16.08 -8.61
CA THR A 169 4.66 16.10 -7.15
C THR A 169 4.62 14.69 -6.59
N LEU A 170 3.93 13.74 -7.26
CA LEU A 170 3.96 12.32 -6.91
C LEU A 170 5.38 11.74 -6.95
N ARG A 171 6.12 11.92 -8.05
CA ARG A 171 7.51 11.43 -8.16
C ARG A 171 8.42 12.00 -7.08
N ARG A 172 8.21 13.27 -6.71
CA ARG A 172 8.98 13.91 -5.64
C ARG A 172 8.59 13.39 -4.27
N LEU A 173 7.30 13.14 -4.04
CA LEU A 173 6.79 12.55 -2.81
C LEU A 173 7.39 11.17 -2.62
N GLU A 174 7.33 10.31 -3.65
CA GLU A 174 7.94 8.99 -3.65
C GLU A 174 9.44 9.04 -3.32
N ALA A 175 10.20 9.91 -4.00
CA ALA A 175 11.62 10.10 -3.70
C ALA A 175 11.88 10.59 -2.27
N ALA A 176 11.02 11.46 -1.73
CA ALA A 176 11.13 11.95 -0.36
C ALA A 176 10.83 10.83 0.66
N VAL A 177 9.79 10.01 0.44
CA VAL A 177 9.48 8.87 1.31
C VAL A 177 10.61 7.84 1.28
N ALA A 178 11.15 7.54 0.09
CA ALA A 178 12.28 6.62 -0.06
C ALA A 178 13.54 7.13 0.67
N ALA A 179 13.82 8.44 0.60
CA ALA A 179 14.93 9.05 1.31
C ALA A 179 14.74 8.97 2.85
N GLU A 180 13.53 9.23 3.34
CA GLU A 180 13.21 9.09 4.78
C GLU A 180 13.36 7.64 5.25
N ALA A 181 12.94 6.66 4.46
CA ALA A 181 13.11 5.24 4.76
C ALA A 181 14.59 4.82 4.79
N SER A 182 15.42 5.36 3.89
CA SER A 182 16.85 5.04 3.80
C SER A 182 17.68 5.61 4.96
N LEU A 183 17.21 6.68 5.61
CA LEU A 183 17.87 7.31 6.75
C LEU A 183 17.51 6.66 8.09
N ALA A 184 16.52 5.75 8.12
CA ALA A 184 16.19 4.99 9.30
C ALA A 184 17.30 3.93 9.55
N PRO A 185 18.02 3.95 10.70
CA PRO A 185 19.06 2.98 10.97
C PRO A 185 18.52 1.56 10.90
N GLY A 186 19.19 0.71 10.12
CA GLY A 186 18.80 -0.67 9.87
C GLY A 186 18.83 -1.52 11.14
N ASP A 187 17.68 -1.67 11.77
CA ASP A 187 17.40 -2.78 12.70
C ASP A 187 15.91 -3.11 12.64
N TRP A 188 15.50 -3.77 11.56
CA TRP A 188 14.12 -4.22 11.32
C TRP A 188 14.08 -5.70 10.94
N SER A 189 14.72 -6.56 11.75
CA SER A 189 14.54 -8.02 11.63
C SER A 189 13.80 -8.64 12.81
N GLY A 190 13.44 -7.90 13.85
CA GLY A 190 12.68 -8.45 14.97
C GLY A 190 11.90 -7.42 15.77
N GLY A 191 10.60 -7.36 15.56
CA GLY A 191 9.68 -6.76 16.53
C GLY A 191 8.85 -5.59 16.00
N ARG A 192 7.87 -5.89 15.14
CA ARG A 192 6.72 -4.99 14.88
C ARG A 192 5.96 -4.64 16.18
N ILE A 193 6.08 -5.47 17.22
CA ILE A 193 5.55 -5.24 18.57
C ILE A 193 6.32 -4.13 19.33
N MET A 194 7.57 -3.82 18.94
CA MET A 194 8.38 -2.79 19.59
C MET A 194 8.10 -1.38 19.03
N GLY A 195 7.55 -1.23 17.82
CA GLY A 195 7.26 0.08 17.21
C GLY A 195 6.27 0.93 18.01
N ALA A 196 5.26 0.29 18.60
CA ALA A 196 4.27 0.93 19.46
C ALA A 196 4.81 1.29 20.86
N VAL A 197 5.81 0.56 21.36
CA VAL A 197 6.43 0.79 22.68
C VAL A 197 7.57 1.80 22.59
N LYS A 198 8.37 1.77 21.52
CA LYS A 198 9.51 2.67 21.29
C LYS A 198 9.05 4.08 20.90
N SER A 199 7.91 4.22 20.22
CA SER A 199 7.27 5.53 19.97
C SER A 199 6.74 6.18 21.25
N ARG A 200 6.31 5.38 22.23
CA ARG A 200 5.96 5.86 23.58
C ARG A 200 7.23 6.26 24.34
N LEU A 201 8.29 5.46 24.32
CA LEU A 201 9.55 5.79 25.02
C LEU A 201 10.27 7.02 24.43
N ARG A 202 10.23 7.19 23.10
CA ARG A 202 10.84 8.33 22.41
C ARG A 202 10.12 9.65 22.70
N ARG A 203 8.80 9.64 22.90
CA ARG A 203 8.02 10.83 23.29
C ARG A 203 8.33 11.30 24.72
N TRP A 204 8.74 10.40 25.60
CA TRP A 204 9.28 10.74 26.93
C TRP A 204 10.72 11.26 26.88
N ALA A 205 11.54 10.77 25.93
CA ALA A 205 12.91 11.25 25.74
C ALA A 205 12.99 12.59 24.97
N GLU A 206 12.08 12.84 24.02
CA GLU A 206 11.99 14.09 23.24
C GLU A 206 11.50 15.28 24.09
N GLY A 207 10.89 15.03 25.25
CA GLY A 207 10.63 16.06 26.27
C GLY A 207 11.87 16.47 27.08
N ALA A 208 13.00 15.76 26.94
CA ALA A 208 14.19 15.93 27.79
C ALA A 208 15.49 16.24 27.03
N ALA A 209 15.49 16.30 25.70
CA ALA A 209 16.72 16.54 24.94
C ALA A 209 16.54 17.55 23.79
N VAL A 210 16.62 18.83 24.13
CA VAL A 210 17.02 19.86 23.16
C VAL A 210 18.54 19.82 23.07
N ALA A 211 19.07 19.14 22.07
CA ALA A 211 20.47 19.30 21.65
C ALA A 211 20.49 20.16 20.37
N PRO A 212 21.19 21.31 20.36
CA PRO A 212 21.21 22.21 19.22
C PRO A 212 22.27 21.76 18.21
N GLY A 213 21.92 21.85 16.92
CA GLY A 213 22.90 21.84 15.83
C GLY A 213 22.90 20.58 14.97
N MET A 214 21.89 20.46 14.11
CA MET A 214 22.05 19.76 12.84
C MET A 214 21.30 20.58 11.80
N VAL A 215 22.03 21.18 10.87
CA VAL A 215 21.46 21.88 9.71
C VAL A 215 20.76 20.83 8.85
N VAL A 216 19.46 20.64 9.09
CA VAL A 216 18.62 19.75 8.28
C VAL A 216 18.55 20.33 6.88
N GLY A 217 19.07 19.57 5.93
CA GLY A 217 19.21 19.95 4.53
C GLY A 217 17.91 20.47 3.94
N VAL A 218 18.06 21.37 2.96
CA VAL A 218 17.03 22.05 2.16
C VAL A 218 16.32 21.05 1.24
N GLY A 219 15.78 19.96 1.80
CA GLY A 219 14.88 19.02 1.16
C GLY A 219 13.44 19.45 1.42
N VAL A 220 12.57 19.33 0.42
CA VAL A 220 11.14 19.55 0.63
C VAL A 220 10.58 18.35 1.38
N SER A 221 10.02 18.57 2.58
CA SER A 221 9.46 17.51 3.44
C SER A 221 8.39 16.67 2.72
N ALA A 222 8.36 15.36 2.96
CA ALA A 222 7.33 14.47 2.42
C ALA A 222 5.92 14.90 2.83
N ASP A 223 5.73 15.42 4.06
CA ASP A 223 4.44 15.95 4.52
C ASP A 223 3.90 17.08 3.63
N LYS A 224 4.77 18.03 3.25
CA LYS A 224 4.39 19.11 2.35
C LYS A 224 3.95 18.56 0.99
N LEU A 225 4.71 17.60 0.44
CA LEU A 225 4.40 17.03 -0.86
C LEU A 225 3.09 16.24 -0.83
N ALA A 226 2.79 15.51 0.26
CA ALA A 226 1.50 14.86 0.45
C ALA A 226 0.34 15.87 0.50
N ALA A 227 0.52 16.99 1.22
CA ALA A 227 -0.46 18.08 1.24
C ALA A 227 -0.64 18.76 -0.13
N GLU A 228 0.44 18.88 -0.92
CA GLU A 228 0.38 19.40 -2.29
C GLU A 228 -0.30 18.42 -3.25
N VAL A 229 -0.06 17.11 -3.14
CA VAL A 229 -0.78 16.08 -3.90
C VAL A 229 -2.28 16.16 -3.61
N MET A 230 -2.67 16.27 -2.34
CA MET A 230 -4.07 16.45 -1.95
C MET A 230 -4.69 17.68 -2.60
N TRP A 231 -4.01 18.83 -2.51
CA TRP A 231 -4.49 20.08 -3.10
C TRP A 231 -4.57 20.03 -4.62
N LEU A 232 -3.55 19.49 -5.30
CA LEU A 232 -3.56 19.34 -6.75
C LEU A 232 -4.70 18.41 -7.18
N GLY A 233 -4.96 17.32 -6.47
CA GLY A 233 -6.10 16.44 -6.70
C GLY A 233 -7.44 17.17 -6.60
N GLN A 234 -7.61 18.02 -5.58
CA GLN A 234 -8.79 18.89 -5.44
C GLN A 234 -8.92 19.86 -6.61
N LYS A 235 -7.83 20.50 -7.04
CA LYS A 235 -7.84 21.41 -8.20
C LYS A 235 -8.09 20.70 -9.53
N MET A 236 -7.64 19.46 -9.67
CA MET A 236 -7.98 18.61 -10.80
C MET A 236 -9.47 18.27 -10.81
N ALA A 237 -10.07 17.99 -9.65
CA ALA A 237 -11.52 17.79 -9.54
C ALA A 237 -12.33 19.04 -9.90
N GLU A 238 -11.96 20.20 -9.38
CA GLU A 238 -12.58 21.49 -9.74
C GLU A 238 -12.45 21.80 -11.24
N SER A 239 -11.39 21.29 -11.90
CA SER A 239 -11.13 21.52 -13.33
C SER A 239 -11.65 20.43 -14.28
N GLY A 240 -12.36 19.41 -13.77
CA GLY A 240 -12.83 18.28 -14.60
C GLY A 240 -11.71 17.33 -15.06
N ALA A 241 -10.58 17.32 -14.36
CA ALA A 241 -9.41 16.47 -14.62
C ALA A 241 -9.23 15.36 -13.56
N VAL A 242 -10.25 15.08 -12.74
CA VAL A 242 -10.11 14.13 -11.62
C VAL A 242 -9.78 12.71 -12.06
N ALA A 243 -10.25 12.29 -13.24
CA ALA A 243 -9.95 10.96 -13.78
C ALA A 243 -8.44 10.74 -13.97
N ASP A 244 -7.71 11.76 -14.46
CA ASP A 244 -6.25 11.71 -14.57
C ASP A 244 -5.60 11.60 -13.19
N ALA A 245 -6.14 12.27 -12.17
CA ALA A 245 -5.61 12.22 -10.81
C ALA A 245 -5.76 10.83 -10.20
N VAL A 246 -6.94 10.21 -10.37
CA VAL A 246 -7.23 8.84 -9.91
C VAL A 246 -6.33 7.84 -10.62
N ALA A 247 -6.20 7.94 -11.95
CA ALA A 247 -5.32 7.07 -12.73
C ALA A 247 -3.87 7.16 -12.26
N MET A 248 -3.32 8.38 -12.17
CA MET A 248 -1.94 8.59 -11.69
C MET A 248 -1.73 8.16 -10.23
N TRP A 249 -2.74 8.30 -9.37
CA TRP A 249 -2.68 7.79 -8.00
C TRP A 249 -2.65 6.27 -7.97
N GLY A 250 -3.54 5.60 -8.73
CA GLY A 250 -3.58 4.13 -8.84
C GLY A 250 -2.28 3.52 -9.38
N GLU A 251 -1.64 4.19 -10.36
CA GLU A 251 -0.36 3.78 -10.95
C GLU A 251 0.85 4.01 -10.03
N ALA A 252 0.71 4.77 -8.94
CA ALA A 252 1.80 5.09 -8.02
C ALA A 252 2.11 3.96 -7.02
N ALA A 253 2.24 2.72 -7.53
CA ALA A 253 2.48 1.52 -6.72
C ALA A 253 3.78 1.60 -5.89
N GLY A 254 4.85 2.19 -6.44
CA GLY A 254 6.12 2.39 -5.71
C GLY A 254 5.95 3.28 -4.48
N LEU A 255 5.23 4.41 -4.62
CA LEU A 255 4.87 5.27 -3.50
C LEU A 255 3.99 4.53 -2.49
N ALA A 256 3.01 3.75 -2.96
CA ALA A 256 2.09 3.04 -2.08
C ALA A 256 2.80 1.96 -1.24
N GLN A 257 3.75 1.24 -1.83
CA GLN A 257 4.63 0.30 -1.10
C GLN A 257 5.47 1.00 -0.04
N LEU A 258 6.07 2.15 -0.37
CA LEU A 258 6.85 2.93 0.60
C LEU A 258 5.97 3.50 1.73
N ALA A 259 4.72 3.86 1.42
CA ALA A 259 3.79 4.43 2.38
C ALA A 259 3.47 3.50 3.55
N VAL A 260 3.44 2.18 3.31
CA VAL A 260 3.23 1.13 4.33
C VAL A 260 4.28 1.24 5.45
N SER A 261 5.52 1.63 5.13
CA SER A 261 6.59 1.81 6.12
C SER A 261 6.85 3.28 6.53
N ALA A 262 6.04 4.22 6.02
CA ALA A 262 6.21 5.64 6.30
C ALA A 262 5.90 5.97 7.77
N VAL A 263 6.42 7.11 8.24
CA VAL A 263 6.10 7.61 9.58
C VAL A 263 4.59 7.83 9.74
N PRO A 264 3.98 7.58 10.92
CA PRO A 264 2.52 7.59 11.08
C PRO A 264 1.82 8.87 10.62
N ARG A 265 2.43 10.04 10.83
CA ARG A 265 1.89 11.32 10.35
C ARG A 265 1.78 11.38 8.82
N LEU A 266 2.76 10.83 8.11
CA LEU A 266 2.75 10.79 6.66
C LEU A 266 1.74 9.75 6.16
N GLN A 267 1.62 8.59 6.81
CA GLN A 267 0.56 7.61 6.52
C GLN A 267 -0.83 8.24 6.64
N VAL A 268 -1.09 9.01 7.70
CA VAL A 268 -2.35 9.76 7.88
C VAL A 268 -2.64 10.67 6.68
N ALA A 269 -1.63 11.42 6.22
CA ALA A 269 -1.79 12.32 5.08
C ALA A 269 -2.10 11.54 3.79
N LEU A 270 -1.41 10.42 3.55
CA LEU A 270 -1.61 9.58 2.37
C LEU A 270 -2.98 8.87 2.39
N VAL A 271 -3.43 8.39 3.56
CA VAL A 271 -4.78 7.82 3.73
C VAL A 271 -5.87 8.84 3.41
N ARG A 272 -5.68 10.11 3.75
CA ARG A 272 -6.62 11.18 3.36
C ARG A 272 -6.65 11.41 1.86
N VAL A 273 -5.50 11.29 1.18
CA VAL A 273 -5.44 11.32 -0.29
C VAL A 273 -6.17 10.10 -0.85
N CYS A 274 -5.93 8.90 -0.33
CA CYS A 274 -6.68 7.70 -0.73
C CYS A 274 -8.18 7.90 -0.62
N ALA A 275 -8.68 8.36 0.54
CA ALA A 275 -10.11 8.60 0.75
C ALA A 275 -10.70 9.56 -0.30
N PHE A 276 -9.97 10.62 -0.64
CA PHE A 276 -10.38 11.54 -1.70
C PHE A 276 -10.40 10.88 -3.09
N MET A 277 -9.36 10.12 -3.43
CA MET A 277 -9.25 9.47 -4.74
C MET A 277 -10.28 8.35 -4.92
N PHE A 278 -10.51 7.50 -3.91
CA PHE A 278 -11.54 6.46 -3.94
C PHE A 278 -12.94 7.05 -4.08
N LYS A 279 -13.23 8.17 -3.39
CA LYS A 279 -14.49 8.89 -3.57
C LYS A 279 -14.73 9.31 -5.01
N HIS A 280 -13.70 9.78 -5.71
CA HIS A 280 -13.84 10.19 -7.09
C HIS A 280 -13.86 9.01 -8.07
N ALA A 281 -13.10 7.95 -7.81
CA ALA A 281 -13.10 6.71 -8.58
C ALA A 281 -14.47 6.00 -8.57
N ASN A 282 -15.26 6.20 -7.51
CA ASN A 282 -16.60 5.62 -7.36
C ASN A 282 -17.74 6.63 -7.64
N SER A 283 -17.44 7.87 -8.04
CA SER A 283 -18.46 8.89 -8.29
C SER A 283 -19.12 8.73 -9.67
N LYS A 284 -20.43 8.95 -9.77
CA LYS A 284 -21.20 8.87 -11.04
C LYS A 284 -20.68 9.80 -12.14
N ASN A 285 -20.03 10.91 -11.79
CA ASN A 285 -19.39 11.81 -12.76
C ASN A 285 -18.19 11.15 -13.47
N PHE A 286 -17.61 10.10 -12.88
CA PHE A 286 -16.59 9.27 -13.51
C PHE A 286 -17.24 8.32 -14.55
N ASP A 287 -18.48 7.89 -14.29
CA ASP A 287 -19.30 7.12 -15.23
C ASP A 287 -19.89 7.97 -16.37
N GLU A 288 -20.13 9.29 -16.20
CA GLU A 288 -20.73 10.14 -17.25
C GLU A 288 -19.75 10.63 -18.33
N VAL A 289 -18.43 10.55 -18.10
CA VAL A 289 -17.44 10.73 -19.19
C VAL A 289 -17.52 9.56 -20.20
N LYS A 290 -18.24 8.48 -19.86
CA LYS A 290 -18.45 7.31 -20.71
C LYS A 290 -19.37 7.63 -21.87
N VAL A 291 -18.77 7.81 -23.04
CA VAL A 291 -19.42 7.53 -24.32
C VAL A 291 -18.47 6.61 -25.09
N ARG A 292 -18.33 5.35 -24.66
CA ARG A 292 -17.98 4.15 -25.46
C ARG A 292 -17.69 2.92 -24.57
N GLU A 293 -18.12 1.74 -25.01
CA GLU A 293 -17.90 0.43 -24.35
C GLU A 293 -16.42 0.11 -24.07
N GLU A 294 -15.48 0.69 -24.84
CA GLU A 294 -14.04 0.54 -24.62
C GLU A 294 -13.58 1.14 -23.28
N GLU A 295 -14.25 2.19 -22.77
CA GLU A 295 -13.84 2.94 -21.58
C GLU A 295 -14.23 2.27 -20.25
N GLU A 296 -15.20 1.35 -20.26
CA GLU A 296 -15.60 0.59 -19.07
C GLU A 296 -14.50 -0.39 -18.64
N SER A 297 -13.78 -0.97 -19.61
CA SER A 297 -12.59 -1.78 -19.34
C SER A 297 -11.46 -0.96 -18.70
N HIS A 298 -11.27 0.29 -19.13
CA HIS A 298 -10.27 1.20 -18.56
C HIS A 298 -10.61 1.62 -17.13
N LEU A 299 -11.89 1.82 -16.81
CA LEU A 299 -12.34 2.12 -15.44
C LEU A 299 -11.99 0.97 -14.49
N ALA A 300 -12.34 -0.27 -14.86
CA ALA A 300 -12.03 -1.45 -14.05
C ALA A 300 -10.51 -1.59 -13.84
N ILE A 301 -9.70 -1.30 -14.87
CA ILE A 301 -8.23 -1.28 -14.75
C ILE A 301 -7.77 -0.24 -13.72
N PHE A 302 -8.31 0.99 -13.76
CA PHE A 302 -7.93 2.03 -12.79
C PHE A 302 -8.38 1.71 -11.36
N GLN A 303 -9.61 1.21 -11.19
CA GLN A 303 -10.14 0.78 -9.89
C GLN A 303 -9.30 -0.39 -9.33
N MET A 304 -8.92 -1.33 -10.18
CA MET A 304 -8.06 -2.44 -9.79
C MET A 304 -6.67 -1.97 -9.39
N ALA A 305 -6.04 -1.07 -10.15
CA ALA A 305 -4.74 -0.48 -9.81
C ALA A 305 -4.80 0.28 -8.48
N MET A 306 -5.87 1.05 -8.25
CA MET A 306 -6.13 1.76 -7.00
C MET A 306 -6.20 0.80 -5.81
N LEU A 307 -7.04 -0.25 -5.91
CA LEU A 307 -7.22 -1.24 -4.86
C LEU A 307 -5.92 -1.98 -4.57
N LYS A 308 -5.25 -2.53 -5.58
CA LYS A 308 -4.00 -3.28 -5.39
C LYS A 308 -2.89 -2.45 -4.78
N SER A 309 -2.71 -1.22 -5.26
CA SER A 309 -1.63 -0.36 -4.80
C SER A 309 -1.87 0.13 -3.36
N TRP A 310 -3.09 0.57 -3.03
CA TRP A 310 -3.33 1.38 -1.82
C TRP A 310 -4.05 0.66 -0.69
N LEU A 311 -4.71 -0.47 -0.94
CA LEU A 311 -5.35 -1.26 0.12
C LEU A 311 -4.36 -1.71 1.22
N PRO A 312 -3.10 -2.09 0.92
CA PRO A 312 -2.13 -2.44 1.97
C PRO A 312 -1.91 -1.30 2.98
N LEU A 313 -1.74 -0.06 2.50
CA LEU A 313 -1.61 1.11 3.37
C LEU A 313 -2.86 1.32 4.22
N ILE A 314 -4.04 1.15 3.64
CA ILE A 314 -5.33 1.34 4.31
C ILE A 314 -5.49 0.33 5.44
N CYS A 315 -5.17 -0.95 5.21
CA CYS A 315 -5.20 -1.98 6.25
C CYS A 315 -4.20 -1.70 7.39
N GLN A 316 -3.03 -1.12 7.07
CA GLN A 316 -1.93 -0.99 8.02
C GLN A 316 -1.85 0.36 8.73
N ALA A 317 -2.52 1.41 8.24
CA ALA A 317 -2.47 2.74 8.83
C ALA A 317 -3.11 2.72 10.24
N CYS A 318 -2.26 2.57 11.27
CA CYS A 318 -2.70 2.37 12.65
C CYS A 318 -3.52 3.55 13.19
N ASN A 319 -4.65 3.26 13.83
CA ASN A 319 -5.37 4.24 14.62
C ASN A 319 -4.52 4.64 15.84
N GLY A 320 -3.98 5.86 15.84
CA GLY A 320 -3.43 6.45 17.06
C GLY A 320 -4.52 6.50 18.13
N VAL A 321 -4.28 5.86 19.28
CA VAL A 321 -5.26 5.70 20.38
C VAL A 321 -5.78 7.04 20.91
N ASP A 322 -5.04 8.14 20.70
CA ASP A 322 -5.38 9.46 21.23
C ASP A 322 -6.14 10.36 20.23
N THR A 323 -6.18 10.04 18.94
CA THR A 323 -7.00 10.76 17.94
C THR A 323 -7.17 9.91 16.67
N PRO A 324 -8.41 9.54 16.28
CA PRO A 324 -8.63 8.74 15.07
C PRO A 324 -8.21 9.52 13.81
N ILE A 325 -7.45 8.85 12.93
CA ILE A 325 -6.87 9.40 11.68
C ILE A 325 -7.94 10.05 10.79
N LEU A 326 -9.07 9.34 10.69
CA LEU A 326 -10.30 9.72 10.00
C LEU A 326 -11.44 9.65 11.02
N SER A 327 -12.45 10.51 10.86
CA SER A 327 -13.66 10.40 11.67
C SER A 327 -14.36 9.05 11.42
N SER A 328 -15.10 8.56 12.42
CA SER A 328 -15.86 7.30 12.28
C SER A 328 -16.74 7.29 11.03
N ARG A 329 -17.38 8.43 10.72
CA ARG A 329 -18.15 8.65 9.51
C ARG A 329 -17.33 8.47 8.23
N VAL A 330 -16.19 9.15 8.11
CA VAL A 330 -15.35 9.06 6.90
C VAL A 330 -14.81 7.64 6.70
N ARG A 331 -14.53 6.90 7.78
CA ARG A 331 -14.14 5.49 7.70
C ARG A 331 -15.26 4.60 7.16
N ALA A 332 -16.48 4.78 7.65
CA ALA A 332 -17.64 4.02 7.18
C ALA A 332 -17.95 4.34 5.71
N GLU A 333 -17.88 5.62 5.32
CA GLU A 333 -18.00 6.04 3.92
C GLU A 333 -16.92 5.37 3.05
N MET A 334 -15.67 5.30 3.54
CA MET A 334 -14.58 4.67 2.80
C MET A 334 -14.74 3.15 2.65
N VAL A 335 -15.23 2.46 3.70
CA VAL A 335 -15.57 1.03 3.59
C VAL A 335 -16.66 0.82 2.54
N SER A 336 -17.75 1.58 2.59
CA SER A 336 -18.83 1.51 1.58
C SER A 336 -18.29 1.73 0.16
N MET A 337 -17.41 2.72 -0.03
CA MET A 337 -16.80 3.00 -1.34
C MET A 337 -15.88 1.87 -1.83
N LEU A 338 -15.17 1.19 -0.92
CA LEU A 338 -14.37 0.02 -1.26
C LEU A 338 -15.26 -1.15 -1.65
N GLU A 339 -16.31 -1.45 -0.88
CA GLU A 339 -17.25 -2.53 -1.16
C GLU A 339 -17.96 -2.33 -2.52
N GLU A 340 -18.53 -1.14 -2.76
CA GLU A 340 -19.21 -0.82 -4.02
C GLU A 340 -18.29 -0.93 -5.25
N MET A 341 -17.02 -0.57 -5.09
CA MET A 341 -16.04 -0.65 -6.17
C MET A 341 -15.58 -2.09 -6.40
N ILE A 342 -15.43 -2.90 -5.35
CA ILE A 342 -15.13 -4.34 -5.47
C ILE A 342 -16.29 -5.05 -6.17
N GLU A 343 -17.54 -4.77 -5.79
CA GLU A 343 -18.73 -5.39 -6.40
C GLU A 343 -18.87 -5.14 -7.91
N LYS A 344 -18.26 -4.06 -8.43
CA LYS A 344 -18.25 -3.73 -9.88
C LYS A 344 -17.16 -4.49 -10.66
N LEU A 345 -16.22 -5.14 -9.99
CA LEU A 345 -15.13 -5.89 -10.64
C LEU A 345 -15.61 -7.27 -11.11
N SER A 346 -14.85 -7.90 -12.02
CA SER A 346 -15.11 -9.29 -12.38
C SER A 346 -14.83 -10.25 -11.23
N TRP A 347 -15.39 -11.46 -11.29
CA TRP A 347 -15.24 -12.50 -10.27
C TRP A 347 -13.78 -12.75 -9.83
N ASP A 348 -12.88 -12.97 -10.79
CA ASP A 348 -11.46 -13.21 -10.52
C ASP A 348 -10.78 -11.99 -9.87
N GLN A 349 -11.20 -10.79 -10.28
CA GLN A 349 -10.67 -9.54 -9.76
C GLN A 349 -11.13 -9.28 -8.33
N GLN A 350 -12.39 -9.62 -8.01
CA GLN A 350 -12.91 -9.57 -6.65
C GLN A 350 -12.12 -10.49 -5.73
N GLU A 351 -11.90 -11.75 -6.15
CA GLU A 351 -11.11 -12.72 -5.40
C GLU A 351 -9.71 -12.19 -5.08
N GLU A 352 -9.03 -11.61 -6.08
CA GLU A 352 -7.68 -11.10 -5.93
C GLU A 352 -7.62 -9.96 -4.90
N VAL A 353 -8.56 -9.01 -4.97
CA VAL A 353 -8.61 -7.86 -4.05
C VAL A 353 -8.98 -8.32 -2.63
N LEU A 354 -9.95 -9.23 -2.50
CA LEU A 354 -10.39 -9.77 -1.21
C LEU A 354 -9.31 -10.62 -0.54
N SER A 355 -8.52 -11.37 -1.33
CA SER A 355 -7.36 -12.10 -0.83
C SER A 355 -6.26 -11.16 -0.36
N LEU A 356 -5.99 -10.08 -1.11
CA LEU A 356 -5.03 -9.04 -0.74
C LEU A 356 -5.46 -8.33 0.56
N TRP A 357 -6.75 -7.99 0.68
CA TRP A 357 -7.32 -7.44 1.90
C TRP A 357 -7.09 -8.37 3.08
N LEU A 358 -7.49 -9.64 2.97
CA LEU A 358 -7.42 -10.61 4.07
C LEU A 358 -5.96 -10.79 4.55
N HIS A 359 -5.03 -10.84 3.61
CA HIS A 359 -3.60 -10.90 3.92
C HIS A 359 -3.16 -9.68 4.76
N HIS A 360 -3.38 -8.46 4.30
CA HIS A 360 -2.90 -7.27 5.01
C HIS A 360 -3.71 -6.94 6.27
N PHE A 361 -5.00 -7.27 6.30
CA PHE A 361 -5.86 -7.12 7.46
C PHE A 361 -5.37 -8.00 8.62
N THR A 362 -5.02 -9.26 8.35
CA THR A 362 -4.52 -10.19 9.37
C THR A 362 -3.08 -9.91 9.81
N GLU A 363 -2.27 -9.24 8.97
CA GLU A 363 -0.91 -8.83 9.33
C GLU A 363 -0.83 -7.63 10.29
N CYS A 364 -1.92 -6.86 10.42
CA CYS A 364 -1.98 -5.67 11.29
C CYS A 364 -2.78 -5.96 12.58
N PRO A 365 -2.14 -6.40 13.67
CA PRO A 365 -2.85 -6.74 14.91
C PRO A 365 -3.49 -5.54 15.62
N ASP A 366 -3.10 -4.32 15.25
CA ASP A 366 -3.51 -3.07 15.90
C ASP A 366 -4.61 -2.33 15.10
N SER A 367 -5.12 -2.91 14.00
CA SER A 367 -6.12 -2.28 13.14
C SER A 367 -7.20 -3.26 12.69
N ASP A 368 -8.45 -3.01 13.09
CA ASP A 368 -9.64 -3.70 12.56
C ASP A 368 -10.25 -2.98 11.34
N TRP A 369 -9.46 -2.14 10.65
CA TRP A 369 -9.93 -1.32 9.53
C TRP A 369 -9.02 -1.47 8.30
N PRO A 370 -9.58 -1.56 7.07
CA PRO A 370 -11.00 -1.56 6.73
C PRO A 370 -11.62 -2.95 6.97
N ASN A 371 -12.81 -3.02 7.57
CA ASN A 371 -13.52 -4.29 7.71
C ASN A 371 -14.33 -4.56 6.42
N LEU A 372 -13.87 -5.52 5.60
CA LEU A 372 -14.55 -5.98 4.38
C LEU A 372 -15.11 -7.40 4.53
N GLU A 373 -15.30 -7.89 5.75
CA GLU A 373 -15.81 -9.23 6.04
C GLU A 373 -17.17 -9.49 5.37
N SER A 374 -18.07 -8.50 5.40
CA SER A 374 -19.39 -8.63 4.76
C SER A 374 -19.30 -8.81 3.25
N CYS A 375 -18.41 -8.05 2.60
CA CYS A 375 -18.11 -8.20 1.17
C CYS A 375 -17.47 -9.57 0.86
N TYR A 376 -16.51 -10.01 1.66
CA TYR A 376 -15.88 -11.33 1.53
C TYR A 376 -16.89 -12.47 1.64
N MET A 377 -17.76 -12.43 2.65
CA MET A 377 -18.79 -13.45 2.89
C MET A 377 -19.81 -13.50 1.76
N ARG A 378 -20.19 -12.34 1.19
CA ARG A 378 -21.08 -12.27 0.03
C ARG A 378 -20.45 -12.94 -1.19
N TRP A 379 -19.23 -12.53 -1.55
CA TRP A 379 -18.46 -13.13 -2.65
C TRP A 379 -18.31 -14.65 -2.48
N TYR A 380 -17.94 -15.12 -1.27
CA TYR A 380 -17.83 -16.55 -0.98
C TYR A 380 -19.16 -17.30 -1.10
N SER A 381 -20.25 -16.73 -0.59
CA SER A 381 -21.58 -17.36 -0.68
C SER A 381 -22.07 -17.50 -2.11
N GLU A 382 -21.69 -16.56 -2.98
CA GLU A 382 -22.03 -16.58 -4.39
C GLU A 382 -21.10 -17.50 -5.19
N SER A 383 -19.82 -17.60 -4.84
CA SER A 383 -18.88 -18.54 -5.48
C SER A 383 -19.32 -20.00 -5.29
N LEU A 384 -19.90 -20.32 -4.13
CA LEU A 384 -20.51 -21.63 -3.86
C LEU A 384 -21.69 -21.98 -4.78
N ARG A 385 -22.35 -21.00 -5.41
CA ARG A 385 -23.45 -21.27 -6.37
C ARG A 385 -22.96 -21.72 -7.74
N PHE A 386 -21.67 -21.58 -8.03
CA PHE A 386 -21.03 -21.97 -9.29
C PHE A 386 -20.27 -23.30 -9.19
N LEU A 387 -20.28 -23.94 -8.00
CA LEU A 387 -19.85 -25.32 -7.75
C LEU A 387 -21.06 -26.26 -7.80
#